data_AF-A0A536D4J4-F1
#
_entry.id   AF-A0A536D4J4-F1
#
_cell.length_a   1.000
_cell.length_b   1.000
_cell.length_c   1.000
_cell.angle_alpha   90.00
_cell.angle_beta   90.00
_cell.angle_gamma   90.00
#
_symmetry.space_group_name_H-M   'P 1'
#
loop_
_entity.id
_entity.type
_entity.pdbx_description
1 polymer ?
#
loop_
_entity_poly.entity_id
_entity_poly.type
_entity_poly.pdbx_seq_one_letter_code
_entity_poly.pdbx_strand_id
1 'polypeptide(L)'
;MSALPISAVAVLGMALVVVGRRLAHGGTDPVAQRLEQLSSEKRRSLEEIELQQPFTERVVRPFIRRFADGASRLLRRRGQPEAAQERGHEATRRKLALAGNPYRWTPADYIGTKVFAALV
;
A
#
# COMPACT_ATOMS: atom_id res chain seq x y z
N MET A 1 -54.46 -45.25 34.35
CA MET A 1 -53.20 -44.62 34.80
C MET A 1 -53.26 -43.16 34.38
N SER A 2 -53.32 -42.23 35.32
CA SER A 2 -53.58 -40.81 35.06
C SER A 2 -52.41 -40.16 34.32
N ALA A 3 -52.69 -39.35 33.29
CA ALA A 3 -51.68 -38.64 32.49
C ALA A 3 -51.04 -37.45 33.22
N LEU A 4 -51.63 -37.03 34.34
CA LEU A 4 -51.22 -35.88 35.17
C LEU A 4 -49.79 -35.96 35.74
N PRO A 5 -49.33 -37.08 36.35
CA PRO A 5 -47.95 -37.17 36.82
C PRO A 5 -46.92 -37.11 35.69
N ILE A 6 -47.24 -37.70 34.53
CA ILE A 6 -46.32 -37.73 33.38
C ILE A 6 -46.16 -36.33 32.80
N SER A 7 -47.26 -35.57 32.65
CA SER A 7 -47.19 -34.20 32.16
C SER A 7 -46.47 -33.26 33.15
N ALA A 8 -46.67 -33.44 34.46
CA ALA A 8 -45.98 -32.65 35.48
C ALA A 8 -44.45 -32.84 35.43
N VAL A 9 -43.99 -34.09 35.29
CA VAL A 9 -42.55 -34.39 35.17
C VAL A 9 -41.98 -33.82 33.86
N ALA A 10 -42.72 -33.92 32.75
CA ALA A 10 -42.28 -33.37 31.47
C ALA A 10 -42.14 -31.84 31.51
N VAL A 11 -43.10 -31.14 32.13
CA VAL A 11 -43.06 -29.67 32.28
C VAL A 11 -41.90 -29.25 33.18
N LEU A 12 -41.68 -29.95 34.30
CA LEU A 12 -40.57 -29.66 35.20
C LEU A 12 -39.21 -29.87 34.52
N GLY A 13 -39.06 -30.96 33.77
CA GLY A 13 -37.86 -31.23 32.99
C GLY A 13 -37.58 -30.14 31.94
N MET A 14 -38.61 -29.72 31.22
CA MET A 14 -38.51 -28.62 30.25
C MET A 14 -38.11 -27.31 30.92
N ALA A 15 -38.69 -26.98 32.07
CA ALA A 15 -38.35 -25.79 32.84
C ALA A 15 -36.88 -25.80 33.29
N LEU A 16 -36.38 -26.94 33.78
CA LEU A 16 -34.99 -27.10 34.20
C LEU A 16 -34.02 -26.94 33.03
N VAL A 17 -34.35 -27.49 31.84
CA VAL A 17 -33.53 -27.31 30.63
C VAL A 17 -33.48 -25.84 30.22
N VAL A 18 -34.61 -25.13 30.26
CA VAL A 18 -34.66 -23.70 29.91
C VAL A 18 -33.84 -22.87 30.89
N VAL A 19 -33.99 -23.10 32.20
CA VAL A 19 -33.22 -22.38 33.24
C VAL A 19 -31.73 -22.69 33.13
N GLY A 20 -31.36 -23.96 32.97
CA GLY A 20 -29.96 -24.38 32.82
C GLY A 20 -29.29 -23.76 31.60
N ARG A 21 -30.00 -23.68 30.46
CA ARG A 21 -29.48 -22.99 29.27
C ARG A 21 -29.29 -21.50 29.50
N ARG A 22 -30.24 -20.82 30.17
CA ARG A 22 -30.13 -19.38 30.46
C ARG A 22 -28.97 -19.07 31.40
N LEU A 23 -28.73 -19.90 32.42
CA LEU A 23 -27.57 -19.75 33.31
C LEU A 23 -26.24 -20.00 32.59
N ALA A 24 -26.18 -21.03 31.73
CA ALA A 24 -24.97 -21.35 30.98
C ALA A 24 -24.56 -20.29 29.94
N HIS A 25 -25.53 -19.54 29.39
CA HIS A 25 -25.28 -18.46 28.42
C HIS A 25 -25.04 -17.09 29.09
N GLY A 26 -25.06 -17.00 30.42
CA GLY A 26 -24.86 -15.75 31.17
C GLY A 26 -23.40 -15.38 31.43
N GLY A 27 -22.44 -16.19 30.98
CA GLY A 27 -21.02 -15.86 31.06
C GLY A 27 -20.65 -14.80 30.02
N THR A 28 -19.96 -13.75 30.45
CA THR A 28 -19.32 -12.78 29.55
C THR A 28 -18.50 -13.53 28.51
N ASP A 29 -18.80 -13.31 27.22
CA ASP A 29 -18.07 -13.94 26.13
C ASP A 29 -16.57 -13.62 26.28
N PRO A 30 -15.71 -14.63 26.50
CA PRO A 30 -14.29 -14.41 26.68
C PRO A 30 -13.67 -13.71 25.46
N VAL A 31 -14.26 -13.86 24.27
CA VAL A 31 -13.84 -13.15 23.06
C VAL A 31 -14.20 -11.67 23.17
N ALA A 32 -15.40 -11.32 23.62
CA ALA A 32 -15.81 -9.92 23.83
C ALA A 32 -14.90 -9.23 24.87
N GLN A 33 -14.56 -9.90 25.96
CA GLN A 33 -13.65 -9.37 26.99
C GLN A 33 -12.23 -9.13 26.45
N ARG A 34 -11.73 -10.01 25.58
CA ARG A 34 -10.43 -9.83 24.91
C ARG A 34 -10.46 -8.71 23.88
N LEU A 35 -11.55 -8.59 23.13
CA LEU A 35 -11.75 -7.52 22.16
C LEU A 35 -11.81 -6.15 22.84
N GLU A 36 -12.45 -6.05 24.01
CA GLU A 36 -12.44 -4.82 24.81
C GLU A 36 -11.02 -4.45 25.27
N GLN A 37 -10.25 -5.42 25.77
CA GLN A 37 -8.84 -5.22 26.16
C GLN A 37 -7.96 -4.77 24.98
N LEU A 38 -8.18 -5.33 23.78
CA LEU A 38 -7.45 -4.96 22.57
C LEU A 38 -7.92 -3.61 21.99
N SER A 39 -9.20 -3.27 22.16
CA SER A 39 -9.77 -2.00 21.70
C SER A 39 -9.36 -0.80 22.56
N SER A 40 -9.00 -1.03 23.82
CA SER A 40 -8.48 0.03 24.69
C SER A 40 -7.02 0.38 24.37
N GLU A 41 -6.31 -0.50 23.66
CA GLU A 41 -4.92 -0.27 23.28
C GLU A 41 -4.83 0.56 22.00
N LYS A 42 -4.71 1.87 22.24
CA LYS A 42 -4.00 2.83 21.40
C LYS A 42 -4.74 3.26 20.13
N ARG A 43 -5.49 4.36 20.25
CA ARG A 43 -5.60 5.33 19.15
C ARG A 43 -4.19 5.77 18.78
N ARG A 44 -3.58 5.08 17.81
CA ARG A 44 -2.27 5.48 17.27
C ARG A 44 -2.41 6.92 16.77
N SER A 45 -1.52 7.77 17.23
CA SER A 45 -1.39 9.14 16.74
C SER A 45 -1.22 9.11 15.22
N LEU A 46 -1.78 10.09 14.51
CA LEU A 46 -1.55 10.28 13.08
C LEU A 46 -0.04 10.27 12.74
N GLU A 47 0.79 10.77 13.65
CA GLU A 47 2.25 10.75 13.54
C GLU A 47 2.83 9.33 13.50
N GLU A 48 2.29 8.39 14.29
CA GLU A 48 2.74 6.99 14.33
C GLU A 48 2.34 6.22 13.06
N ILE A 49 1.23 6.63 12.41
CA ILE A 49 0.77 6.10 11.11
C ILE A 49 1.57 6.71 9.95
N GLU A 50 1.93 7.98 10.03
CA GLU A 50 2.81 8.64 9.04
C GLU A 50 4.27 8.17 9.14
N LEU A 51 4.71 7.77 10.34
CA LEU A 51 6.00 7.11 10.57
C LEU A 51 6.08 5.72 9.94
N GLN A 52 4.95 5.06 9.69
CA GLN A 52 4.89 3.78 8.97
C GLN A 52 4.97 3.94 7.45
N GLN A 53 4.79 5.16 6.92
CA GLN A 53 5.00 5.38 5.49
C GLN A 53 6.49 5.27 5.15
N PRO A 54 6.84 4.54 4.07
CA PRO A 54 8.22 4.33 3.70
C PRO A 54 8.92 5.67 3.43
N PHE A 55 10.11 5.83 4.02
CA PHE A 55 11.00 6.99 3.82
C PHE A 55 11.15 7.38 2.34
N THR A 56 11.15 6.39 1.45
CA THR A 56 11.24 6.58 0.00
C THR A 56 10.11 7.45 -0.56
N GLU A 57 8.88 7.28 -0.11
CA GLU A 57 7.74 8.04 -0.64
C GLU A 57 7.72 9.47 -0.10
N ARG A 58 8.20 9.67 1.14
CA ARG A 58 8.17 10.97 1.84
C ARG A 58 9.38 11.87 1.55
N VAL A 59 10.56 11.28 1.31
CA VAL A 59 11.81 12.04 1.22
C VAL A 59 12.45 11.87 -0.15
N VAL A 60 12.65 10.62 -0.59
CA VAL A 60 13.38 10.34 -1.83
C VAL A 60 12.58 10.77 -3.06
N ARG A 61 11.31 10.37 -3.15
CA ARG A 61 10.46 10.66 -4.31
C ARG A 61 10.20 12.16 -4.51
N PRO A 62 9.90 12.96 -3.47
CA PRO A 62 9.76 14.40 -3.61
C PRO A 62 11.08 15.10 -3.96
N PHE A 63 12.21 14.62 -3.43
CA PHE A 63 13.53 15.16 -3.75
C PHE A 63 13.89 14.94 -5.22
N ILE A 64 13.69 13.71 -5.73
CA ILE A 64 13.92 13.38 -7.15
C ILE A 64 13.06 14.26 -8.05
N ARG A 65 11.76 14.44 -7.74
CA ARG A 65 10.86 15.33 -8.51
C ARG A 65 11.35 16.77 -8.52
N ARG A 66 11.71 17.33 -7.36
CA ARG A 66 12.23 18.71 -7.27
C ARG A 66 13.55 18.87 -8.03
N PHE A 67 14.41 17.86 -8.01
CA PHE A 67 15.66 17.87 -8.77
C PHE A 67 15.39 17.80 -10.28
N ALA A 68 14.47 16.94 -10.72
CA ALA A 68 14.06 16.85 -12.12
C ALA A 68 13.41 18.16 -12.62
N ASP A 69 12.58 18.81 -11.79
CA ASP A 69 11.99 20.12 -12.08
C ASP A 69 13.07 21.23 -12.13
N GLY A 70 14.06 21.18 -11.23
CA GLY A 70 15.19 22.10 -11.25
C GLY A 70 16.07 21.93 -12.49
N ALA A 71 16.42 20.68 -12.82
CA ALA A 71 17.20 20.33 -13.98
C ALA A 71 16.48 20.70 -15.28
N SER A 72 15.18 20.39 -15.40
CA SER A 72 14.38 20.78 -16.56
C SER A 72 14.25 22.30 -16.71
N ARG A 73 14.08 23.05 -15.62
CA ARG A 73 14.09 24.52 -15.65
C ARG A 73 15.44 25.08 -16.07
N LEU A 74 16.55 24.48 -15.64
CA LEU A 74 17.90 24.86 -16.05
C LEU A 74 18.15 24.55 -17.54
N LEU A 75 17.75 23.38 -18.00
CA LEU A 75 17.81 22.96 -19.41
C LEU A 75 16.96 23.88 -20.30
N ARG A 76 15.76 24.25 -19.84
CA ARG A 76 14.86 25.20 -20.51
C ARG A 76 15.44 26.61 -20.55
N ARG A 77 16.05 27.08 -19.45
CA ARG A 77 16.77 28.38 -19.41
C ARG A 77 18.01 28.41 -20.30
N ARG A 78 18.64 27.27 -20.56
CA ARG A 78 19.75 27.11 -21.52
C ARG A 78 19.30 27.13 -22.98
N GLY A 79 18.00 27.33 -23.25
CA GLY A 79 17.46 27.50 -24.59
C GLY A 79 17.28 26.20 -25.38
N GLN A 80 17.19 25.04 -24.73
CA GLN A 80 16.77 23.81 -25.42
C GLN A 80 15.23 23.73 -25.42
N PRO A 81 14.55 24.01 -26.54
CA PRO A 81 13.11 23.76 -26.66
C PRO A 81 12.86 22.26 -26.60
N GLU A 82 11.67 21.85 -26.17
CA GLU A 82 11.24 20.43 -26.22
C GLU A 82 11.41 19.85 -27.64
N ALA A 83 11.20 20.68 -28.67
CA ALA A 83 11.48 20.35 -30.07
C ALA A 83 12.97 20.07 -30.38
N ALA A 84 13.93 20.65 -29.64
CA ALA A 84 15.35 20.31 -29.78
C ALA A 84 15.68 18.96 -29.15
N GLN A 85 14.97 18.58 -28.09
CA GLN A 85 15.08 17.26 -27.49
C GLN A 85 14.50 16.19 -28.42
N GLU A 86 13.32 16.43 -29.00
CA GLU A 86 12.72 15.55 -30.01
C GLU A 86 13.62 15.36 -31.25
N ARG A 87 14.14 16.45 -31.82
CA ARG A 87 15.10 16.40 -32.94
C ARG A 87 16.39 15.65 -32.56
N GLY A 88 16.85 15.81 -31.33
CA GLY A 88 18.01 15.09 -30.79
C GLY A 88 17.76 13.58 -30.70
N HIS A 89 16.56 13.18 -30.26
CA HIS A 89 16.15 11.77 -30.20
C HIS A 89 16.03 11.16 -31.59
N GLU A 90 15.44 11.85 -32.57
CA GLU A 90 15.34 11.38 -33.95
C GLU A 90 16.70 11.27 -34.63
N ALA A 91 17.57 12.28 -34.46
CA ALA A 91 18.92 12.24 -35.00
C ALA A 91 19.74 11.09 -34.41
N THR A 92 19.57 10.81 -33.12
CA THR A 92 20.22 9.68 -32.42
C THR A 92 19.66 8.35 -32.91
N ARG A 93 18.32 8.24 -33.06
CA ARG A 93 17.67 7.06 -33.63
C ARG A 93 18.15 6.76 -35.04
N ARG A 94 18.29 7.79 -35.88
CA ARG A 94 18.83 7.65 -37.25
C ARG A 94 20.27 7.16 -37.22
N LYS A 95 21.12 7.71 -36.37
CA LYS A 95 22.53 7.28 -36.23
C LYS A 95 22.64 5.85 -35.70
N LEU A 96 21.79 5.44 -34.75
CA LEU A 96 21.72 4.07 -34.27
C LEU A 96 21.27 3.11 -35.36
N ALA A 97 20.28 3.47 -36.17
CA ALA A 97 19.84 2.67 -37.31
C ALA A 97 20.95 2.52 -38.37
N LEU A 98 21.66 3.61 -38.70
CA LEU A 98 22.81 3.58 -39.62
C LEU A 98 23.97 2.73 -39.10
N ALA A 99 24.15 2.66 -37.77
CA ALA A 99 25.14 1.82 -37.12
C ALA A 99 24.73 0.34 -37.04
N GLY A 100 23.59 -0.05 -37.63
CA GLY A 100 23.08 -1.42 -37.54
C GLY A 100 22.40 -1.75 -36.21
N ASN A 101 22.02 -0.72 -35.44
CA ASN A 101 21.39 -0.82 -34.12
C ASN A 101 22.18 -1.71 -33.14
N PRO A 102 23.41 -1.31 -32.79
CA PRO A 102 24.27 -2.11 -31.92
C PRO A 102 23.55 -2.37 -30.59
N TYR A 103 23.56 -3.62 -30.14
CA TYR A 103 22.91 -4.07 -28.90
C TYR A 103 21.41 -3.74 -28.80
N ARG A 104 20.75 -3.43 -29.92
CA ARG A 104 19.33 -3.04 -29.99
C ARG A 104 18.99 -1.80 -29.14
N TRP A 105 19.94 -0.88 -28.96
CA TRP A 105 19.77 0.29 -28.11
C TRP A 105 18.70 1.26 -28.60
N THR A 106 17.92 1.78 -27.66
CA THR A 106 17.07 2.95 -27.89
C THR A 106 17.89 4.24 -27.75
N PRO A 107 17.40 5.37 -28.29
CA PRO A 107 18.03 6.68 -28.05
C PRO A 107 18.16 7.03 -26.56
N ALA A 108 17.24 6.56 -25.72
CA ALA A 108 17.28 6.76 -24.29
C ALA A 108 18.42 5.97 -23.64
N ASP A 109 18.64 4.72 -24.06
CA ASP A 109 19.75 3.88 -23.57
C ASP A 109 21.09 4.55 -23.87
N TYR A 110 21.29 5.00 -25.12
CA TYR A 110 22.53 5.63 -25.54
C TYR A 110 22.84 6.95 -24.79
N ILE A 111 21.83 7.79 -24.57
CA ILE A 111 21.98 9.02 -23.80
C ILE A 111 22.20 8.70 -22.31
N GLY A 112 21.47 7.71 -21.78
CA GLY A 112 21.60 7.23 -20.42
C GLY A 112 23.02 6.73 -20.11
N THR A 113 23.62 5.93 -21.00
CA THR A 113 25.00 5.47 -20.85
C THR A 113 25.99 6.63 -20.86
N LYS A 114 25.79 7.65 -21.71
CA LYS A 114 26.65 8.84 -21.74
C LYS A 114 26.57 9.66 -20.46
N VAL A 115 25.38 9.84 -19.91
CA VAL A 115 25.19 10.56 -18.64
C VAL A 115 25.81 9.77 -17.49
N PHE A 116 25.59 8.46 -17.45
CA PHE A 116 26.20 7.59 -16.45
C PHE A 116 27.73 7.64 -16.51
N ALA A 117 28.32 7.52 -17.71
CA ALA A 117 29.76 7.63 -17.92
C ALA A 117 30.34 9.03 -17.67
N ALA A 118 29.50 10.07 -17.64
CA ALA A 118 29.94 11.42 -17.29
C ALA A 118 29.85 11.71 -15.78
N LEU A 119 29.11 10.89 -15.03
CA LEU A 119 28.92 11.01 -13.59
C LEU A 119 29.81 10.06 -12.78
N VAL A 120 30.27 8.96 -13.38
CA VAL A 120 31.26 8.02 -12.84
C VAL A 120 32.64 8.40 -13.33
#